data_AF-A0A926SJQ3-F1
#
_entry.id   AF-A0A926SJQ3-F1
#
_cell.length_a   1.000
_cell.length_b   1.000
_cell.length_c   1.000
_cell.angle_alpha   90.00
_cell.angle_beta   90.00
_cell.angle_gamma   90.00
#
_symmetry.space_group_name_H-M   'P 1'
#
loop_
_entity.id
_entity.type
_entity.pdbx_description
1 polymer ?
#
loop_
_entity_poly.entity_id
_entity_poly.type
_entity_poly.pdbx_seq_one_letter_code
_entity_poly.pdbx_strand_id
1 'polypeptide(L)'
;MNEQRTQWDLGRFVQTLEYFEAIPVVSWLQKMFQPRPNPQPALNNQVLFDFSDPTIDLHNTWGALDDVVMGGVSDSGVRLGNGVAVFSGNVSTANSGGFASIRTRNFDPAIDLSAFTGIELRIKGDGNRYKFLVRDDDGWDSVGYSHSFDTVAGEWITVQIPFAQLVPVFRAKTLSSAKPISANVIRSFQLMLSKFEYDGALNPRFNSGSFRLEIESIVAY
;
A
#
# COMPACT_ATOMS: atom_id res chain seq x y z
N MET A 1 -17.96 32.68 2.66
CA MET A 1 -16.54 32.87 2.26
C MET A 1 -16.27 31.93 1.10
N ASN A 2 -15.81 32.46 -0.03
CA ASN A 2 -15.53 31.69 -1.24
C ASN A 2 -14.31 30.78 -1.00
N GLU A 3 -14.50 29.46 -0.97
CA GLU A 3 -13.40 28.51 -1.10
C GLU A 3 -12.96 28.49 -2.57
N GLN A 4 -11.80 29.08 -2.84
CA GLN A 4 -11.11 28.89 -4.11
C GLN A 4 -10.67 27.42 -4.18
N ARG A 5 -11.40 26.62 -4.96
CA ARG A 5 -10.98 25.25 -5.33
C ARG A 5 -9.61 25.33 -5.98
N THR A 6 -8.60 24.74 -5.35
CA THR A 6 -7.27 24.61 -5.94
C THR A 6 -7.37 23.67 -7.14
N GLN A 7 -6.79 24.07 -8.26
CA GLN A 7 -6.83 23.37 -9.54
C GLN A 7 -6.13 22.00 -9.42
N TRP A 8 -6.69 20.99 -10.09
CA TRP A 8 -6.07 19.65 -10.24
C TRP A 8 -4.57 19.77 -10.58
N ASP A 9 -3.70 19.12 -9.80
CA ASP A 9 -2.27 19.08 -10.07
C ASP A 9 -1.93 17.94 -11.05
N LEU A 10 -2.15 18.23 -12.34
CA LEU A 10 -1.83 17.33 -13.45
C LEU A 10 -0.35 16.92 -13.47
N GLY A 11 0.56 17.76 -12.97
CA GLY A 11 2.00 17.47 -12.96
C GLY A 11 2.34 16.36 -11.97
N ARG A 12 1.88 16.47 -10.72
CA ARG A 12 2.03 15.40 -9.73
C ARG A 12 1.29 14.13 -10.13
N PHE A 13 0.13 14.24 -10.78
CA PHE A 13 -0.58 13.08 -11.32
C PHE A 13 0.24 12.34 -12.39
N VAL A 14 0.83 13.05 -13.35
CA VAL A 14 1.70 12.45 -14.36
C VAL A 14 2.96 11.84 -13.72
N GLN A 15 3.60 12.52 -12.77
CA GLN A 15 4.74 11.96 -12.04
C GLN A 15 4.39 10.67 -11.28
N THR A 16 3.18 10.62 -10.71
CA THR A 16 2.67 9.42 -10.06
C THR A 16 2.50 8.30 -11.10
N LEU A 17 1.82 8.57 -12.22
CA LEU A 17 1.65 7.59 -13.30
C LEU A 17 2.99 7.12 -13.88
N GLU A 18 3.95 8.01 -14.09
CA GLU A 18 5.30 7.69 -14.57
C GLU A 18 6.05 6.80 -13.57
N TYR A 19 6.00 7.14 -12.28
CA TYR A 19 6.64 6.34 -11.23
C TYR A 19 6.11 4.90 -11.19
N PHE A 20 4.81 4.73 -11.46
CA PHE A 20 4.13 3.43 -11.48
C PHE A 20 3.98 2.83 -12.89
N GLU A 21 4.68 3.37 -13.89
CA GLU A 21 4.71 2.89 -15.27
C GLU A 21 3.31 2.77 -15.94
N ALA A 22 2.38 3.64 -15.56
CA ALA A 22 1.01 3.65 -16.07
C ALA A 22 0.83 4.36 -17.44
N ILE A 23 1.93 4.80 -18.08
CA ILE A 23 1.97 5.26 -19.48
C ILE A 23 2.77 4.23 -20.29
N PRO A 24 2.19 3.63 -21.34
CA PRO A 24 2.78 2.48 -22.00
C PRO A 24 3.97 2.90 -22.88
N VAL A 25 5.18 2.68 -22.39
CA VAL A 25 6.37 2.60 -23.25
C VAL A 25 7.14 1.32 -22.91
N VAL A 26 6.72 0.25 -23.58
CA VAL A 26 7.57 -0.78 -24.22
C VAL A 26 8.73 -1.36 -23.37
N SER A 27 8.50 -2.53 -22.77
CA SER A 27 9.58 -3.50 -22.46
C SER A 27 9.15 -4.92 -22.84
N TRP A 28 9.22 -5.23 -24.14
CA TRP A 28 8.86 -6.55 -24.69
C TRP A 28 10.05 -7.41 -25.13
N LEU A 29 11.29 -7.13 -24.69
CA LEU A 29 12.48 -7.85 -25.18
C LEU A 29 13.32 -8.61 -24.14
N GLN A 30 12.82 -8.84 -22.91
CA GLN A 30 13.50 -9.75 -21.95
C GLN A 30 12.75 -11.06 -21.66
N LYS A 31 11.59 -11.31 -22.27
CA LYS A 31 10.72 -12.47 -21.97
C LYS A 31 10.86 -13.66 -22.93
N MET A 32 12.08 -14.10 -23.26
CA MET A 32 12.25 -15.37 -24.00
C MET A 32 12.91 -16.52 -23.26
N PHE A 33 13.61 -16.30 -22.13
CA PHE A 33 14.16 -17.43 -21.37
C PHE A 33 14.26 -17.12 -19.87
N GLN A 34 13.17 -17.32 -19.15
CA GLN A 34 13.26 -17.55 -17.70
C GLN A 34 12.44 -18.80 -17.33
N PRO A 35 13.05 -19.80 -16.66
CA PRO A 35 12.32 -20.95 -16.16
C PRO A 35 11.35 -20.50 -15.05
N ARG A 36 10.16 -21.10 -15.03
CA ARG A 36 9.19 -20.90 -13.94
C ARG A 36 9.80 -21.44 -12.64
N PRO A 37 9.74 -20.72 -11.51
CA PRO A 37 10.14 -21.29 -10.24
C PRO A 37 9.17 -22.44 -9.88
N ASN A 38 9.73 -23.54 -9.39
CA ASN A 38 8.95 -24.62 -8.78
C ASN A 38 8.45 -24.15 -7.39
N PRO A 39 7.19 -24.41 -7.01
CA PRO A 39 6.74 -24.14 -5.65
C PRO A 39 7.49 -25.08 -4.69
N GLN A 40 8.28 -24.51 -3.79
CA GLN A 40 8.78 -25.21 -2.61
C GLN A 40 7.76 -25.03 -1.49
N PRO A 41 7.29 -26.10 -0.81
CA PRO A 41 6.61 -25.93 0.45
C PRO A 41 7.65 -25.56 1.50
N ALA A 42 7.53 -24.38 2.11
CA ALA A 42 8.28 -24.05 3.31
C ALA A 42 7.30 -23.83 4.46
N LEU A 43 7.47 -24.64 5.51
CA LEU A 43 6.84 -24.49 6.83
C LEU A 43 7.44 -23.31 7.64
N ASN A 44 8.04 -22.34 6.94
CA ASN A 44 8.73 -21.18 7.50
C ASN A 44 8.21 -19.91 6.81
N ASN A 45 7.97 -18.89 7.60
CA ASN A 45 7.62 -17.54 7.15
C ASN A 45 8.56 -17.05 6.02
N GLN A 46 8.01 -16.52 4.93
CA GLN A 46 8.78 -15.88 3.87
C GLN A 46 8.88 -14.38 4.12
N VAL A 47 10.09 -13.88 4.33
CA VAL A 47 10.36 -12.44 4.42
C VAL A 47 10.17 -11.81 3.03
N LEU A 48 9.25 -10.85 2.93
CA LEU A 48 8.99 -10.07 1.72
C LEU A 48 9.73 -8.74 1.75
N PHE A 49 9.75 -8.12 2.94
CA PHE A 49 10.55 -6.94 3.23
C PHE A 49 11.13 -7.05 4.63
N ASP A 50 12.45 -6.89 4.74
CA ASP A 50 13.17 -6.70 6.00
C ASP A 50 13.82 -5.32 5.97
N PHE A 51 13.19 -4.33 6.59
CA PHE A 51 13.68 -2.95 6.54
C PHE A 51 14.88 -2.70 7.47
N SER A 52 15.36 -3.73 8.17
CA SER A 52 16.66 -3.70 8.81
C SER A 52 17.81 -3.85 7.81
N ASP A 53 17.55 -4.42 6.61
CA ASP A 53 18.51 -4.52 5.53
C ASP A 53 18.71 -3.17 4.82
N PRO A 54 19.89 -2.53 4.94
CA PRO A 54 20.15 -1.24 4.31
C PRO A 54 20.28 -1.32 2.78
N THR A 55 20.29 -2.52 2.20
CA THR A 55 20.39 -2.75 0.75
C THR A 55 19.04 -2.73 0.04
N ILE A 56 17.92 -2.68 0.78
CA ILE A 56 16.60 -2.50 0.19
C ILE A 56 16.54 -1.19 -0.60
N ASP A 57 16.23 -1.31 -1.89
CA ASP A 57 15.97 -0.18 -2.76
C ASP A 57 14.55 0.36 -2.52
N LEU A 58 14.40 1.06 -1.40
CA LEU A 58 13.12 1.57 -0.94
C LEU A 58 12.52 2.58 -1.94
N HIS A 59 13.35 3.45 -2.51
CA HIS A 59 12.92 4.53 -3.41
C HIS A 59 12.44 4.03 -4.78
N ASN A 60 13.00 2.92 -5.29
CA ASN A 60 12.49 2.31 -6.52
C ASN A 60 11.40 1.27 -6.27
N THR A 61 11.17 0.90 -5.01
CA THR A 61 10.12 -0.07 -4.67
C THR A 61 8.84 0.63 -4.25
N TRP A 62 8.89 1.66 -3.40
CA TRP A 62 7.72 2.28 -2.77
C TRP A 62 7.57 3.74 -3.17
N GLY A 63 6.39 4.10 -3.69
CA GLY A 63 6.05 5.47 -4.09
C GLY A 63 4.82 6.00 -3.36
N ALA A 64 4.77 7.32 -3.19
CA ALA A 64 3.61 8.01 -2.63
C ALA A 64 2.43 7.98 -3.62
N LEU A 65 1.22 7.86 -3.07
CA LEU A 65 -0.06 7.90 -3.77
C LEU A 65 -1.05 8.62 -2.86
N ASP A 66 -1.03 9.95 -2.90
CA ASP A 66 -1.80 10.82 -1.99
C ASP A 66 -3.03 11.45 -2.67
N ASP A 67 -3.87 12.10 -1.87
CA ASP A 67 -5.11 12.75 -2.34
C ASP A 67 -4.92 13.95 -3.27
N VAL A 68 -3.69 14.40 -3.49
CA VAL A 68 -3.35 15.49 -4.42
C VAL A 68 -3.80 15.18 -5.84
N VAL A 69 -3.84 13.90 -6.21
CA VAL A 69 -4.42 13.44 -7.49
C VAL A 69 -5.87 13.89 -7.64
N MET A 70 -6.61 14.06 -6.56
CA MET A 70 -8.01 14.50 -6.54
C MET A 70 -8.16 15.98 -6.11
N GLY A 71 -7.07 16.73 -6.00
CA GLY A 71 -7.04 18.14 -5.57
C GLY A 71 -6.83 18.35 -4.06
N GLY A 72 -6.62 17.27 -3.30
CA GLY A 72 -6.25 17.31 -1.89
C GLY A 72 -4.85 17.91 -1.66
N VAL A 73 -4.49 18.08 -0.39
CA VAL A 73 -3.22 18.70 0.01
C VAL A 73 -2.44 17.84 1.01
N SER A 74 -2.76 16.54 1.08
CA SER A 74 -1.98 15.60 1.85
C SER A 74 -0.66 15.31 1.14
N ASP A 75 0.38 15.02 1.91
CA ASP A 75 1.71 14.73 1.37
C ASP A 75 2.35 13.67 2.25
N SER A 76 2.88 12.62 1.63
CA SER A 76 3.54 11.54 2.33
C SER A 76 4.71 10.96 1.56
N GLY A 77 5.51 10.17 2.28
CA GLY A 77 6.59 9.41 1.69
C GLY A 77 7.04 8.29 2.61
N VAL A 78 7.98 7.51 2.09
CA VAL A 78 8.66 6.48 2.86
C VAL A 78 10.16 6.74 2.85
N ARG A 79 10.80 6.49 3.98
CA ARG A 79 12.25 6.60 4.14
C ARG A 79 12.78 5.48 5.01
N LEU A 80 13.99 5.02 4.73
CA LEU A 80 14.69 4.08 5.59
C LEU A 80 15.40 4.84 6.72
N GLY A 81 15.40 4.30 7.93
CA GLY A 81 16.20 4.85 9.03
C GLY A 81 16.13 4.00 10.28
N ASN A 82 17.26 3.82 10.96
CA ASN A 82 17.38 3.02 12.19
C ASN A 82 16.83 1.59 12.05
N GLY A 83 17.03 0.97 10.89
CA GLY A 83 16.59 -0.41 10.62
C GLY A 83 15.08 -0.58 10.41
N VAL A 84 14.36 0.50 10.12
CA VAL A 84 12.92 0.46 9.81
C VAL A 84 12.59 1.34 8.61
N ALA A 85 11.54 1.01 7.88
CA ALA A 85 10.90 1.94 6.96
C ALA A 85 9.95 2.84 7.75
N VAL A 86 9.95 4.13 7.44
CA VAL A 86 9.08 5.12 8.07
C VAL A 86 8.14 5.68 7.02
N PHE A 87 6.88 5.25 7.06
CA PHE A 87 5.78 5.88 6.34
C PHE A 87 5.29 7.08 7.15
N SER A 88 5.47 8.29 6.63
CA SER A 88 5.10 9.50 7.35
C SER A 88 4.74 10.62 6.41
N GLY A 89 4.01 11.61 6.93
CA GLY A 89 3.56 12.75 6.14
C GLY A 89 2.61 13.63 6.92
N ASN A 90 1.87 14.45 6.20
CA ASN A 90 0.79 15.26 6.73
C ASN A 90 -0.49 14.97 5.95
N VAL A 91 -1.57 14.58 6.64
CA VAL A 91 -2.88 14.31 6.03
C VAL A 91 -3.86 15.44 6.32
N SER A 92 -4.60 15.88 5.31
CA SER A 92 -5.54 17.01 5.41
C SER A 92 -6.88 16.66 4.78
N THR A 93 -7.98 17.11 5.38
CA THR A 93 -9.32 17.00 4.79
C THR A 93 -9.71 18.18 3.90
N ALA A 94 -8.81 19.15 3.70
CA ALA A 94 -9.05 20.26 2.80
C ALA A 94 -9.23 19.77 1.35
N ASN A 95 -9.99 20.51 0.54
CA ASN A 95 -10.25 20.20 -0.87
C ASN A 95 -10.86 18.80 -1.12
N SER A 96 -11.70 18.31 -0.22
CA SER A 96 -12.26 16.94 -0.27
C SER A 96 -11.20 15.83 -0.17
N GLY A 97 -10.00 16.16 0.31
CA GLY A 97 -8.95 15.19 0.61
C GLY A 97 -9.25 14.37 1.86
N GLY A 98 -8.19 13.79 2.40
CA GLY A 98 -8.19 13.01 3.61
C GLY A 98 -7.56 11.64 3.42
N PHE A 99 -6.65 11.46 2.48
CA PHE A 99 -5.83 10.25 2.46
C PHE A 99 -4.39 10.52 2.04
N ALA A 100 -3.51 9.74 2.65
CA ALA A 100 -2.11 9.63 2.30
C ALA A 100 -1.75 8.15 2.20
N SER A 101 -0.97 7.74 1.20
CA SER A 101 -0.61 6.33 1.03
C SER A 101 0.72 6.13 0.33
N ILE A 102 1.33 4.98 0.57
CA ILE A 102 2.50 4.50 -0.17
C ILE A 102 2.16 3.13 -0.77
N ARG A 103 2.54 2.91 -2.02
CA ARG A 103 2.32 1.67 -2.76
C ARG A 103 3.62 1.19 -3.40
N THR A 104 3.82 -0.12 -3.44
CA THR A 104 4.94 -0.69 -4.20
C THR A 104 4.72 -0.50 -5.70
N ARG A 105 5.79 -0.39 -6.50
CA ARG A 105 5.70 -0.73 -7.93
C ARG A 105 5.16 -2.15 -8.07
N ASN A 106 4.59 -2.45 -9.24
CA ASN A 106 4.14 -3.80 -9.49
C ASN A 106 5.33 -4.76 -9.46
N PHE A 107 5.18 -5.88 -8.77
CA PHE A 107 6.13 -6.97 -8.82
C PHE A 107 6.09 -7.59 -10.24
N ASP A 108 7.25 -7.63 -10.90
CA ASP A 108 7.48 -8.38 -12.14
C ASP A 108 8.76 -9.23 -11.98
N PRO A 109 8.64 -10.57 -11.86
CA PRO A 109 7.39 -11.33 -11.88
C PRO A 109 6.52 -11.08 -10.64
N ALA A 110 5.22 -11.40 -10.76
CA ALA A 110 4.31 -11.45 -9.61
C ALA A 110 4.82 -12.42 -8.54
N ILE A 111 4.51 -12.14 -7.28
CA ILE A 111 4.90 -12.99 -6.15
C ILE A 111 3.84 -14.07 -5.95
N ASP A 112 4.26 -15.34 -5.95
CA ASP A 112 3.41 -16.48 -5.58
C ASP A 112 3.49 -16.73 -4.08
N LEU A 113 2.39 -16.40 -3.38
CA LEU A 113 2.20 -16.63 -1.95
C LEU A 113 1.12 -17.68 -1.68
N SER A 114 0.83 -18.57 -2.64
CA SER A 114 -0.21 -19.61 -2.49
C SER A 114 0.09 -20.65 -1.41
N ALA A 115 1.36 -20.75 -0.98
CA ALA A 115 1.77 -21.60 0.13
C ALA A 115 1.46 -21.00 1.53
N PHE A 116 1.05 -19.72 1.59
CA PHE A 116 0.84 -18.98 2.83
C PHE A 116 -0.65 -18.65 3.04
N THR A 117 -1.00 -18.38 4.29
CA THR A 117 -2.37 -18.05 4.72
C THR A 117 -2.60 -16.55 4.85
N GLY A 118 -1.55 -15.74 4.97
CA GLY A 118 -1.68 -14.30 5.06
C GLY A 118 -0.35 -13.53 5.05
N ILE A 119 -0.47 -12.23 5.35
CA ILE A 119 0.64 -11.30 5.52
C ILE A 119 0.71 -10.86 6.97
N GLU A 120 1.91 -10.84 7.53
CA GLU A 120 2.22 -10.30 8.84
C GLU A 120 3.02 -9.00 8.69
N LEU A 121 2.60 -7.97 9.42
CA LEU A 121 3.31 -6.70 9.52
C LEU A 121 3.83 -6.52 10.94
N ARG A 122 5.12 -6.20 11.06
CA ARG A 122 5.72 -5.80 12.33
C ARG A 122 5.91 -4.29 12.34
N ILE A 123 5.12 -3.58 13.15
CA ILE A 123 4.95 -2.13 13.02
C ILE A 123 4.90 -1.40 14.37
N LYS A 124 5.21 -0.10 14.35
CA LYS A 124 5.00 0.84 15.45
C LYS A 124 4.29 2.09 14.95
N GLY A 125 3.06 2.29 15.40
CA GLY A 125 2.21 3.39 14.95
C GLY A 125 2.09 4.53 15.94
N ASP A 126 1.26 5.49 15.58
CA ASP A 126 0.99 6.74 16.29
C ASP A 126 -0.41 6.80 16.93
N GLY A 127 -1.13 5.67 16.95
CA GLY A 127 -2.49 5.57 17.46
C GLY A 127 -3.57 5.72 16.37
N ASN A 128 -3.19 6.09 15.14
CA ASN A 128 -4.12 6.08 14.01
C ASN A 128 -4.50 4.64 13.62
N ARG A 129 -5.59 4.55 12.86
CA ARG A 129 -6.04 3.33 12.18
C ARG A 129 -5.65 3.40 10.71
N TYR A 130 -4.91 2.40 10.25
CA TYR A 130 -4.36 2.31 8.90
C TYR A 130 -5.02 1.18 8.11
N LYS A 131 -4.78 1.18 6.81
CA LYS A 131 -5.15 0.09 5.90
C LYS A 131 -3.92 -0.49 5.24
N PHE A 132 -3.89 -1.80 5.12
CA PHE A 132 -3.01 -2.51 4.22
C PHE A 132 -3.84 -2.99 3.02
N LEU A 133 -3.37 -2.73 1.81
CA LEU A 133 -4.01 -3.23 0.60
C LEU A 133 -3.06 -4.10 -0.20
N VAL A 134 -3.60 -5.17 -0.76
CA VAL A 134 -2.94 -6.09 -1.68
C VAL A 134 -3.64 -6.03 -3.02
N ARG A 135 -2.90 -6.16 -4.13
CA ARG A 135 -3.48 -6.34 -5.48
C ARG A 135 -2.93 -7.58 -6.13
N ASP A 136 -3.79 -8.31 -6.84
CA ASP A 136 -3.45 -9.47 -7.67
C ASP A 136 -3.52 -9.15 -9.19
N ASP A 137 -3.75 -7.87 -9.52
CA ASP A 137 -3.88 -7.34 -10.88
C ASP A 137 -2.91 -6.15 -11.06
N ASP A 138 -2.26 -6.08 -12.23
CA ASP A 138 -1.24 -5.07 -12.53
C ASP A 138 -1.82 -3.72 -13.01
N GLY A 139 -3.13 -3.63 -13.17
CA GLY A 139 -3.82 -2.38 -13.47
C GLY A 139 -3.58 -1.30 -12.41
N TRP A 140 -3.41 -0.07 -12.87
CA TRP A 140 -3.16 1.09 -12.02
C TRP A 140 -4.27 1.30 -10.97
N ASP A 141 -5.53 1.34 -11.42
CA ASP A 141 -6.74 1.53 -10.60
C ASP A 141 -7.50 0.20 -10.42
N SER A 142 -6.78 -0.93 -10.34
CA SER A 142 -7.39 -2.24 -10.13
C SER A 142 -7.99 -2.40 -8.73
N VAL A 143 -8.81 -3.45 -8.56
CA VAL A 143 -9.41 -3.80 -7.26
C VAL A 143 -8.31 -4.00 -6.22
N GLY A 144 -8.41 -3.27 -5.12
CA GLY A 144 -7.57 -3.47 -3.95
C GLY A 144 -8.25 -4.41 -2.97
N TYR A 145 -7.49 -5.28 -2.32
CA TYR A 145 -7.95 -6.16 -1.26
C TYR A 145 -7.44 -5.59 0.05
N SER A 146 -8.34 -5.03 0.86
CA SER A 146 -8.00 -4.15 1.97
C SER A 146 -8.26 -4.81 3.32
N HIS A 147 -7.40 -4.52 4.29
CA HIS A 147 -7.60 -4.85 5.70
C HIS A 147 -7.24 -3.63 6.56
N SER A 148 -8.14 -3.23 7.46
CA SER A 148 -7.94 -2.09 8.36
C SER A 148 -7.47 -2.58 9.73
N PHE A 149 -6.47 -1.92 10.32
CA PHE A 149 -5.91 -2.28 11.63
C PHE A 149 -5.64 -1.04 12.48
N ASP A 150 -5.81 -1.20 13.79
CA ASP A 150 -5.53 -0.17 14.78
C ASP A 150 -4.07 -0.24 15.23
N THR A 151 -3.46 0.92 15.47
CA THR A 151 -2.17 1.00 16.15
C THR A 151 -2.32 1.49 17.59
N VAL A 152 -1.31 1.23 18.39
CA VAL A 152 -1.15 1.81 19.72
C VAL A 152 0.05 2.75 19.66
N ALA A 153 -0.14 4.00 20.09
CA ALA A 153 0.85 5.05 19.92
C ALA A 153 2.16 4.70 20.62
N GLY A 154 3.24 4.61 19.84
CA GLY A 154 4.57 4.34 20.36
C GLY A 154 4.82 2.87 20.75
N GLU A 155 3.90 1.95 20.47
CA GLU A 155 4.06 0.53 20.76
C GLU A 155 4.28 -0.29 19.49
N TRP A 156 5.21 -1.22 19.59
CA TRP A 156 5.46 -2.19 18.54
C TRP A 156 4.44 -3.33 18.62
N ILE A 157 3.64 -3.52 17.57
CA ILE A 157 2.66 -4.60 17.46
C ILE A 157 2.94 -5.48 16.24
N THR A 158 2.34 -6.68 16.24
CA THR A 158 2.33 -7.58 15.09
C THR A 158 0.90 -7.67 14.57
N VAL A 159 0.69 -7.32 13.30
CA VAL A 159 -0.62 -7.35 12.65
C VAL A 159 -0.64 -8.53 11.68
N GLN A 160 -1.45 -9.54 11.99
CA GLN A 160 -1.70 -10.65 11.09
C GLN A 160 -2.91 -10.34 10.19
N ILE A 161 -2.72 -10.52 8.89
CA ILE A 161 -3.69 -10.19 7.85
C ILE A 161 -3.93 -11.46 7.02
N PRO A 162 -4.87 -12.33 7.45
CA PRO A 162 -5.22 -13.51 6.68
C PRO A 162 -5.79 -13.10 5.31
N PHE A 163 -5.41 -13.81 4.24
CA PHE A 163 -5.95 -13.55 2.90
C PHE A 163 -7.47 -13.67 2.85
N ALA A 164 -8.04 -14.57 3.67
CA ALA A 164 -9.49 -14.77 3.81
C ALA A 164 -10.23 -13.59 4.47
N GLN A 165 -9.52 -12.67 5.14
CA GLN A 165 -10.11 -11.50 5.80
C GLN A 165 -9.96 -10.22 4.97
N LEU A 166 -9.32 -10.30 3.80
CA LEU A 166 -9.20 -9.15 2.92
C LEU A 166 -10.53 -8.82 2.25
N VAL A 167 -10.91 -7.54 2.32
CA VAL A 167 -12.14 -7.02 1.73
C VAL A 167 -11.84 -6.42 0.35
N PRO A 168 -12.41 -6.94 -0.75
CA PRO A 168 -12.22 -6.35 -2.07
C PRO A 168 -12.90 -4.98 -2.15
N VAL A 169 -12.16 -3.98 -2.57
CA VAL A 169 -12.59 -2.59 -2.65
C VAL A 169 -12.18 -1.94 -3.97
N PHE A 170 -13.05 -1.08 -4.49
CA PHE A 170 -12.73 -0.12 -5.53
C PHE A 170 -13.02 1.28 -5.00
N ARG A 171 -11.97 2.10 -4.85
CA ARG A 171 -12.05 3.46 -4.29
C ARG A 171 -12.86 3.52 -2.96
N ALA A 172 -12.46 2.67 -2.01
CA ALA A 172 -13.09 2.48 -0.69
C ALA A 172 -14.53 1.92 -0.69
N LYS A 173 -15.13 1.63 -1.84
CA LYS A 173 -16.41 0.92 -1.93
C LYS A 173 -16.18 -0.59 -1.95
N THR A 174 -16.86 -1.32 -1.07
CA THR A 174 -16.79 -2.78 -1.01
C THR A 174 -17.43 -3.41 -2.25
N LEU A 175 -16.80 -4.45 -2.78
CA LEU A 175 -17.28 -5.22 -3.92
C LEU A 175 -17.76 -6.59 -3.45
N SER A 176 -19.03 -6.69 -3.03
CA SER A 176 -19.60 -7.92 -2.46
C SER A 176 -19.60 -9.13 -3.41
N SER A 177 -19.55 -8.91 -4.73
CA SER A 177 -19.50 -9.95 -5.76
C SER A 177 -18.10 -10.22 -6.32
N ALA A 178 -17.06 -9.56 -5.80
CA ALA A 178 -15.70 -9.82 -6.24
C ALA A 178 -15.20 -11.20 -5.78
N LYS A 179 -14.30 -11.78 -6.56
CA LYS A 179 -13.61 -13.01 -6.16
C LYS A 179 -12.67 -12.71 -4.98
N PRO A 180 -12.35 -13.71 -4.13
CA PRO A 180 -11.25 -13.59 -3.19
C PRO A 180 -9.92 -13.31 -3.90
N ILE A 181 -8.95 -12.73 -3.17
CA ILE A 181 -7.59 -12.46 -3.66
C ILE A 181 -6.95 -13.75 -4.21
N SER A 182 -6.26 -13.63 -5.36
CA SER A 182 -5.45 -14.70 -5.92
C SER A 182 -4.03 -14.66 -5.34
N ALA A 183 -3.77 -15.43 -4.28
CA ALA A 183 -2.48 -15.42 -3.58
C ALA A 183 -1.29 -15.88 -4.45
N ASN A 184 -1.51 -16.55 -5.58
CA ASN A 184 -0.45 -17.01 -6.48
C ASN A 184 0.09 -15.95 -7.44
N VAL A 185 -0.52 -14.75 -7.48
CA VAL A 185 -0.16 -13.68 -8.43
C VAL A 185 -0.20 -12.30 -7.77
N ILE A 186 0.40 -12.15 -6.59
CA ILE A 186 0.45 -10.86 -5.91
C ILE A 186 1.28 -9.86 -6.72
N ARG A 187 0.68 -8.70 -6.99
CA ARG A 187 1.24 -7.63 -7.82
C ARG A 187 1.74 -6.43 -7.04
N SER A 188 1.08 -6.01 -5.96
CA SER A 188 1.59 -4.89 -5.16
C SER A 188 1.03 -4.87 -3.74
N PHE A 189 1.75 -4.16 -2.87
CA PHE A 189 1.32 -3.82 -1.52
C PHE A 189 1.15 -2.32 -1.36
N GLN A 190 0.26 -1.91 -0.46
CA GLN A 190 -0.01 -0.51 -0.15
C GLN A 190 -0.31 -0.33 1.33
N LEU A 191 0.23 0.73 1.93
CA LEU A 191 -0.15 1.23 3.24
C LEU A 191 -0.85 2.58 3.09
N MET A 192 -1.94 2.77 3.81
CA MET A 192 -2.78 3.97 3.68
C MET A 192 -3.29 4.44 5.04
N LEU A 193 -3.24 5.76 5.24
CA LEU A 193 -4.05 6.46 6.23
C LEU A 193 -5.15 7.20 5.49
N SER A 194 -6.42 6.99 5.87
CA SER A 194 -7.55 7.65 5.22
C SER A 194 -8.66 8.04 6.19
N LYS A 195 -9.32 9.16 5.91
CA LYS A 195 -10.52 9.68 6.59
C LYS A 195 -11.68 8.70 6.56
N PHE A 196 -11.84 7.99 5.44
CA PHE A 196 -12.92 7.04 5.25
C PHE A 196 -12.46 5.61 5.48
N GLU A 197 -13.32 4.81 6.09
CA GLU A 197 -13.32 3.35 6.06
C GLU A 197 -14.10 2.84 4.83
N TYR A 198 -14.56 1.60 4.89
CA TYR A 198 -15.37 0.97 3.85
C TYR A 198 -16.72 1.68 3.68
N ASP A 199 -17.18 1.76 2.43
CA ASP A 199 -18.54 2.19 2.08
C ASP A 199 -18.93 3.58 2.62
N GLY A 200 -17.95 4.48 2.72
CA GLY A 200 -18.14 5.85 3.17
C GLY A 200 -18.24 6.03 4.69
N ALA A 201 -18.08 4.96 5.47
CA ALA A 201 -17.94 5.08 6.92
C ALA A 201 -16.72 5.95 7.29
N LEU A 202 -16.76 6.63 8.42
CA LEU A 202 -15.63 7.42 8.90
C LEU A 202 -14.63 6.51 9.64
N ASN A 203 -13.35 6.78 9.45
CA ASN A 203 -12.29 6.18 10.24
C ASN A 203 -12.34 6.75 11.67
N PRO A 204 -12.64 5.93 12.69
CA PRO A 204 -12.88 6.40 14.06
C PRO A 204 -11.62 6.91 14.76
N ARG A 205 -10.43 6.65 14.20
CA ARG A 205 -9.14 7.08 14.76
C ARG A 205 -8.38 8.03 13.83
N PHE A 206 -9.04 8.58 12.81
CA PHE A 206 -8.40 9.52 11.89
C PHE A 206 -8.25 10.90 12.53
N ASN A 207 -7.05 11.44 12.44
CA ASN A 207 -6.76 12.84 12.76
C ASN A 207 -6.02 13.49 11.60
N SER A 208 -6.41 14.73 11.24
CA SER A 208 -5.61 15.54 10.33
C SER A 208 -4.33 16.02 11.01
N GLY A 209 -3.29 16.23 10.21
CA GLY A 209 -1.96 16.64 10.67
C GLY A 209 -0.90 15.60 10.38
N SER A 210 0.22 15.69 11.11
CA SER A 210 1.34 14.77 10.95
C SER A 210 0.98 13.37 11.42
N PHE A 211 1.41 12.37 10.66
CA PHE A 211 1.29 10.96 11.03
C PHE A 211 2.62 10.23 10.83
N ARG A 212 2.77 9.10 11.50
CA ARG A 212 3.97 8.28 11.41
C ARG A 212 3.71 6.81 11.74
N LEU A 213 4.11 5.94 10.82
CA LEU A 213 4.10 4.49 10.96
C LEU A 213 5.50 3.95 10.66
N GLU A 214 6.15 3.33 11.64
CA GLU A 214 7.37 2.55 11.42
C GLU A 214 7.00 1.11 11.04
N ILE A 215 7.72 0.55 10.09
CA ILE A 215 7.60 -0.84 9.65
C ILE A 215 8.98 -1.48 9.76
N GLU A 216 9.09 -2.52 10.58
CA GLU A 216 10.30 -3.35 10.70
C GLU A 216 10.32 -4.40 9.59
N SER A 217 9.21 -5.12 9.39
CA SER A 217 9.15 -6.18 8.38
C SER A 217 7.74 -6.42 7.83
N ILE A 218 7.70 -7.01 6.64
CA ILE A 218 6.52 -7.56 5.97
C ILE A 218 6.85 -9.01 5.59
N VAL A 219 6.02 -9.94 6.04
CA VAL A 219 6.30 -11.37 5.99
C VAL A 219 5.05 -12.13 5.53
N ALA A 220 5.18 -13.18 4.74
CA ALA A 220 4.11 -14.13 4.48
C ALA A 220 4.20 -15.31 5.47
N TYR A 221 3.05 -15.77 5.99
CA TYR A 221 2.96 -16.82 7.02
C TYR A 221 1.89 -17.87 6.71
#